data_AF-A0A2E7INK3-F1
#
_entry.id   AF-A0A2E7INK3-F1
#
_cell.length_a   1.000
_cell.length_b   1.000
_cell.length_c   1.000
_cell.angle_alpha   90.00
_cell.angle_beta   90.00
_cell.angle_gamma   90.00
#
_symmetry.space_group_name_H-M   'P 1'
#
loop_
_entity.id
_entity.type
_entity.pdbx_description
1 polymer ?
#
loop_
_entity_poly.entity_id
_entity_poly.type
_entity_poly.pdbx_seq_one_letter_code
_entity_poly.pdbx_strand_id
1 'polypeptide(L)'
;MPDIKAGSNEAVIFFKGDLVDKEVLYPEFEAVLDGYIGLPGYAGRVVKAVFLQITPRLNIQSAVFFTVPFTDDGQVEASWNIPLQHLADHGLNGPNLGEGVIRLACRSSCPVAWYKDKLWDPELQGNLSTFDLLKEAVSRNRLGLVAERSVPEAPRAVAPPVVVSEPASAPVRSGPAFNRKYRRRLEDLRGKHELELKTLGERLKRRVEMLESEHQERMQKRDEVQQEFKRRLSKSRRNELELQQAVDRHQQQFNKIRENYEDTLKKGSASYSAELEVLREQFSTELNERLAQQAEELQERISMREAELHYRGEQIGSLREEVAQLKKEQQSLLKNDSGQVLQRMTDSGITFVAYHPGIEHLVLTPAEITDYLSNPIAFVAERCGVIEEHYREWMMHYRLPVCRHTDEAGKVCGEPIDKVLKPKFFRHGEGDRCRAHQGQRDHLDLADSVQDASIH
;
A
#
# COMPACT_ATOMS: atom_id res chain seq x y z
N MET A 1 -18.98 13.53 15.40
CA MET A 1 -18.11 13.27 16.54
C MET A 1 -17.98 11.77 16.66
N PRO A 2 -16.87 11.15 16.22
CA PRO A 2 -16.65 9.73 16.49
C PRO A 2 -16.19 9.57 17.95
N ASP A 3 -16.93 8.79 18.72
CA ASP A 3 -16.60 8.45 20.10
C ASP A 3 -15.25 7.71 20.14
N ILE A 4 -14.25 8.34 20.74
CA ILE A 4 -13.01 7.69 21.14
C ILE A 4 -13.39 6.72 22.26
N LYS A 5 -13.50 5.43 21.94
CA LYS A 5 -13.71 4.39 22.95
C LYS A 5 -12.46 4.29 23.81
N ALA A 6 -12.56 4.80 25.03
CA ALA A 6 -11.57 4.62 26.07
C ALA A 6 -11.36 3.11 26.35
N GLY A 7 -10.13 2.63 26.18
CA GLY A 7 -9.63 1.40 26.79
C GLY A 7 -9.59 0.12 25.94
N SER A 8 -9.70 0.15 24.60
CA SER A 8 -9.45 -1.06 23.81
C SER A 8 -7.94 -1.34 23.66
N ASN A 9 -7.50 -2.53 24.07
CA ASN A 9 -6.14 -3.01 23.87
C ASN A 9 -5.97 -3.52 22.42
N GLU A 10 -4.83 -3.22 21.80
CA GLU A 10 -4.56 -3.59 20.41
C GLU A 10 -3.43 -4.61 20.33
N ALA A 11 -3.67 -5.70 19.61
CA ALA A 11 -2.74 -6.83 19.49
C ALA A 11 -2.69 -7.38 18.08
N VAL A 12 -1.55 -7.97 17.72
CA VAL A 12 -1.34 -8.68 16.45
C VAL A 12 -0.95 -10.12 16.74
N ILE A 13 -1.64 -11.05 16.09
CA ILE A 13 -1.40 -12.49 16.22
C ILE A 13 -0.90 -13.04 14.89
N PHE A 14 0.27 -13.68 14.92
CA PHE A 14 0.90 -14.34 13.78
C PHE A 14 0.54 -15.82 13.72
N PHE A 15 0.25 -16.29 12.50
CA PHE A 15 -0.10 -17.66 12.20
C PHE A 15 0.97 -18.34 11.36
N LYS A 16 1.26 -19.60 11.70
CA LYS A 16 2.13 -20.49 10.92
C LYS A 16 1.32 -21.71 10.51
N GLY A 17 0.78 -21.67 9.29
CA GLY A 17 -0.25 -22.63 8.87
C GLY A 17 -1.54 -22.37 9.64
N ASP A 18 -2.05 -23.39 10.32
CA ASP A 18 -3.32 -23.36 11.07
C ASP A 18 -3.12 -23.18 12.59
N LEU A 19 -1.92 -22.83 13.02
CA LEU A 19 -1.57 -22.65 14.44
C LEU A 19 -1.12 -21.21 14.73
N VAL A 20 -1.47 -20.73 15.92
CA VAL A 20 -0.99 -19.47 16.48
C VAL A 20 0.47 -19.66 16.90
N ASP A 21 1.38 -18.88 16.31
CA ASP A 21 2.83 -19.00 16.53
C ASP A 21 3.32 -17.92 17.51
N LYS A 22 2.92 -16.66 17.29
CA LYS A 22 3.37 -15.52 18.10
C LYS A 22 2.26 -14.49 18.29
N GLU A 23 2.21 -13.91 19.48
CA GLU A 23 1.31 -12.83 19.85
C GLU A 23 2.19 -11.62 20.23
N VAL A 24 1.88 -10.44 19.71
CA VAL A 24 2.60 -9.18 20.03
C VAL A 24 1.60 -8.05 20.24
N LEU A 25 1.99 -7.02 20.99
CA LEU A 25 1.19 -5.80 21.09
C LEU A 25 1.32 -4.96 19.81
N TYR A 26 0.32 -4.11 19.53
CA TYR A 26 0.37 -3.26 18.33
C TYR A 26 1.61 -2.33 18.28
N PRO A 27 2.04 -1.65 19.36
CA PRO A 27 3.27 -0.85 19.34
C PRO A 27 4.54 -1.68 19.07
N GLU A 28 4.57 -2.94 19.52
CA GLU A 28 5.69 -3.85 19.24
C GLU A 28 5.70 -4.25 17.76
N PHE A 29 4.52 -4.41 17.17
CA PHE A 29 4.39 -4.65 15.73
C PHE A 29 4.78 -3.42 14.91
N GLU A 30 4.46 -2.19 15.34
CA GLU A 30 4.93 -0.96 14.70
C GLU A 30 6.46 -0.88 14.71
N ALA A 31 7.11 -1.26 15.81
CA ALA A 31 8.58 -1.33 15.86
C ALA A 31 9.18 -2.38 14.89
N VAL A 32 8.43 -3.44 14.57
CA VAL A 32 8.81 -4.42 13.53
C VAL A 32 8.61 -3.84 12.13
N LEU A 33 7.57 -3.03 11.90
CA LEU A 33 7.35 -2.33 10.63
C LEU A 33 8.41 -1.26 10.35
N ASP A 34 8.83 -0.53 11.38
CA ASP A 34 9.86 0.50 11.31
C ASP A 34 11.29 -0.06 11.19
N GLY A 35 11.44 -1.39 11.25
CA GLY A 35 12.71 -2.09 11.07
C GLY A 35 13.61 -2.12 12.31
N TYR A 36 13.16 -1.61 13.45
CA TYR A 36 13.90 -1.65 14.72
C TYR A 36 14.05 -3.08 15.27
N ILE A 37 13.10 -3.97 14.98
CA ILE A 37 13.09 -5.36 15.45
C ILE A 37 12.85 -6.31 14.27
N GLY A 38 13.89 -7.01 13.83
CA GLY A 38 13.76 -8.07 12.82
C GLY A 38 13.17 -9.36 13.41
N LEU A 39 12.35 -10.06 12.62
CA LEU A 39 11.82 -11.39 12.94
C LEU A 39 12.47 -12.43 12.03
N PRO A 40 13.70 -12.90 12.34
CA PRO A 40 14.45 -13.83 11.47
C PRO A 40 13.73 -15.18 11.28
N GLY A 41 12.84 -15.56 12.20
CA GLY A 41 12.00 -16.77 12.08
C GLY A 41 11.03 -16.75 10.91
N TYR A 42 10.78 -15.59 10.31
CA TYR A 42 9.87 -15.40 9.17
C TYR A 42 10.57 -14.94 7.88
N ALA A 43 11.91 -14.92 7.86
CA ALA A 43 12.69 -14.48 6.71
C ALA A 43 12.29 -15.18 5.39
N GLY A 44 12.12 -14.39 4.33
CA GLY A 44 11.79 -14.85 2.98
C GLY A 44 10.39 -15.48 2.84
N ARG A 45 9.44 -15.18 3.75
CA ARG A 45 8.09 -15.77 3.74
C ARG A 45 7.00 -14.72 3.88
N VAL A 46 5.84 -15.02 3.31
CA VAL A 46 4.60 -14.27 3.54
C VAL A 46 3.85 -14.94 4.68
N VAL A 47 3.69 -14.23 5.80
CA VAL A 47 3.07 -14.72 7.03
C VAL A 47 1.64 -14.21 7.14
N LYS A 48 0.72 -15.07 7.58
CA LYS A 48 -0.66 -14.67 7.91
C LYS A 48 -0.68 -14.06 9.30
N ALA A 49 -1.29 -12.89 9.43
CA ALA A 49 -1.45 -12.20 10.71
C ALA A 49 -2.89 -11.70 10.88
N VAL A 50 -3.28 -11.48 12.13
CA VAL A 50 -4.59 -10.93 12.49
C VAL A 50 -4.40 -9.81 13.49
N PHE A 51 -4.95 -8.63 13.18
CA PHE A 51 -5.00 -7.49 14.08
C PHE A 51 -6.32 -7.53 14.85
N LEU A 52 -6.26 -7.37 16.16
CA LEU A 52 -7.39 -7.46 17.07
C LEU A 52 -7.49 -6.21 17.94
N GLN A 53 -8.70 -5.68 18.10
CA GLN A 53 -9.03 -4.79 19.21
C GLN A 53 -9.75 -5.60 20.28
N ILE A 54 -9.17 -5.62 21.48
CA ILE A 54 -9.59 -6.42 22.61
C ILE A 54 -10.11 -5.47 23.69
N THR A 55 -11.33 -5.73 24.17
CA THR A 55 -11.95 -4.98 25.26
C THR A 55 -11.24 -5.32 26.59
N PRO A 56 -11.27 -4.46 27.63
CA PRO A 56 -10.72 -4.76 28.97
C PRO A 56 -11.26 -6.04 29.63
N ARG A 57 -12.33 -6.63 29.07
CA ARG A 57 -12.92 -7.91 29.48
C ARG A 57 -12.35 -9.13 28.73
N LEU A 58 -11.27 -8.98 27.98
CA LEU A 58 -10.66 -10.02 27.11
C LEU A 58 -11.60 -10.54 26.02
N ASN A 59 -12.52 -9.69 25.54
CA ASN A 59 -13.38 -9.99 24.41
C ASN A 59 -12.85 -9.33 23.13
N ILE A 60 -12.98 -10.00 22.00
CA ILE A 60 -12.59 -9.47 20.70
C ILE A 60 -13.71 -8.57 20.16
N GLN A 61 -13.41 -7.30 19.90
CA GLN A 61 -14.36 -6.32 19.35
C GLN A 61 -14.23 -6.21 17.83
N SER A 62 -13.02 -6.26 17.31
CA SER A 62 -12.74 -6.20 15.87
C SER A 62 -11.56 -7.09 15.50
N ALA A 63 -11.58 -7.59 14.25
CA ALA A 63 -10.55 -8.45 13.71
C ALA A 63 -10.27 -8.13 12.22
N VAL A 64 -9.00 -7.90 11.88
CA VAL A 64 -8.54 -7.64 10.52
C VAL A 64 -7.54 -8.72 10.10
N PHE A 65 -7.83 -9.44 9.02
CA PHE A 65 -7.06 -10.59 8.55
C PHE A 65 -6.14 -10.21 7.39
N PHE A 66 -4.84 -10.07 7.64
CA PHE A 66 -3.86 -9.56 6.68
C PHE A 66 -2.64 -10.46 6.52
N THR A 67 -1.92 -10.30 5.42
CA THR A 67 -0.65 -10.99 5.17
C THR A 67 0.50 -9.99 5.20
N VAL A 68 1.63 -10.42 5.75
CA VAL A 68 2.86 -9.62 5.87
C VAL A 68 3.98 -10.33 5.12
N PRO A 69 4.51 -9.75 4.03
CA PRO A 69 5.70 -10.25 3.37
C PRO A 69 6.96 -9.83 4.15
N PHE A 70 7.80 -10.81 4.50
CA PHE A 70 9.11 -10.57 5.09
C PHE A 70 10.22 -10.77 4.06
N THR A 71 11.21 -9.88 4.07
CA THR A 71 12.44 -9.95 3.28
C THR A 71 13.35 -11.07 3.79
N ASP A 72 14.41 -11.37 3.04
CA ASP A 72 15.41 -12.38 3.42
C ASP A 72 16.16 -12.02 4.72
N ASP A 73 16.19 -10.73 5.07
CA ASP A 73 16.78 -10.22 6.32
C ASP A 73 15.81 -10.31 7.52
N GLY A 74 14.60 -10.86 7.34
CA GLY A 74 13.57 -10.96 8.38
C GLY A 74 12.90 -9.63 8.73
N GLN A 75 12.99 -8.65 7.84
CA GLN A 75 12.31 -7.35 7.95
C GLN A 75 11.01 -7.35 7.14
N VAL A 76 10.07 -6.48 7.48
CA VAL A 76 8.84 -6.33 6.67
C VAL A 76 9.16 -5.56 5.39
N GLU A 77 8.58 -5.98 4.26
CA GLU A 77 8.78 -5.31 2.99
C GLU A 77 8.26 -3.85 3.05
N ALA A 78 9.09 -2.88 2.66
CA ALA A 78 8.74 -1.45 2.73
C ALA A 78 7.51 -1.03 1.89
N SER A 79 7.10 -1.88 0.94
CA SER A 79 5.89 -1.70 0.13
C SER A 79 4.59 -2.03 0.89
N TRP A 80 4.69 -2.53 2.13
CA TRP A 80 3.57 -2.90 2.96
C TRP A 80 3.08 -1.71 3.80
N ASN A 81 1.85 -1.26 3.52
CA ASN A 81 1.24 -0.08 4.17
C ASN A 81 -0.29 -0.24 4.28
N ILE A 82 -0.74 -1.11 5.18
CA ILE A 82 -2.18 -1.32 5.40
C ILE A 82 -2.62 -0.56 6.66
N PRO A 83 -3.62 0.35 6.58
CA PRO A 83 -4.14 1.06 7.75
C PRO A 83 -5.05 0.16 8.58
N LEU A 84 -4.45 -0.65 9.46
CA LEU A 84 -5.13 -1.68 10.25
C LEU A 84 -6.24 -1.12 11.16
N GLN A 85 -5.97 -0.02 11.87
CA GLN A 85 -6.96 0.63 12.76
C GLN A 85 -8.19 1.12 11.97
N HIS A 86 -7.99 1.78 10.83
CA HIS A 86 -9.08 2.28 10.00
C HIS A 86 -9.94 1.13 9.43
N LEU A 87 -9.31 0.00 9.04
CA LEU A 87 -10.04 -1.19 8.60
C LEU A 87 -10.81 -1.87 9.74
N ALA A 88 -10.31 -1.82 10.97
CA ALA A 88 -10.99 -2.34 12.15
C ALA A 88 -12.23 -1.48 12.52
N ASP A 89 -12.13 -0.16 12.36
CA ASP A 89 -13.23 0.77 12.64
C ASP A 89 -14.37 0.67 11.63
N HIS A 90 -14.03 0.49 10.35
CA HIS A 90 -14.97 0.42 9.22
C HIS A 90 -15.26 -1.02 8.74
N GLY A 91 -14.89 -2.03 9.53
CA GLY A 91 -15.14 -3.44 9.22
C GLY A 91 -16.63 -3.78 9.13
N LEU A 92 -16.96 -4.81 8.34
CA LEU A 92 -18.33 -5.34 8.21
C LEU A 92 -18.69 -6.18 9.44
N ASN A 93 -19.98 -6.42 9.67
CA ASN A 93 -20.42 -7.25 10.80
C ASN A 93 -20.04 -8.72 10.56
N GLY A 94 -19.25 -9.28 11.48
CA GLY A 94 -18.79 -10.66 11.50
C GLY A 94 -19.52 -11.54 12.54
N PRO A 95 -19.01 -12.76 12.79
CA PRO A 95 -19.58 -13.68 13.78
C PRO A 95 -19.47 -13.13 15.21
N ASN A 96 -20.32 -13.60 16.11
CA ASN A 96 -20.29 -13.18 17.52
C ASN A 96 -19.27 -14.01 18.32
N LEU A 97 -18.31 -13.35 18.98
CA LEU A 97 -17.25 -14.00 19.75
C LEU A 97 -17.33 -13.79 21.27
N GLY A 98 -18.42 -13.24 21.79
CA GLY A 98 -18.66 -13.16 23.23
C GLY A 98 -19.50 -11.97 23.69
N GLU A 99 -19.40 -10.84 22.99
CA GLU A 99 -20.06 -9.57 23.40
C GLU A 99 -20.90 -8.93 22.27
N GLY A 100 -21.19 -9.68 21.21
CA GLY A 100 -21.93 -9.20 20.04
C GLY A 100 -21.20 -9.48 18.73
N VAL A 101 -21.79 -9.05 17.62
CA VAL A 101 -21.14 -9.15 16.31
C VAL A 101 -19.81 -8.40 16.32
N ILE A 102 -18.72 -9.08 15.97
CA ILE A 102 -17.42 -8.42 15.85
C ILE A 102 -17.37 -7.62 14.55
N ARG A 103 -16.55 -6.57 14.48
CA ARG A 103 -16.21 -5.94 13.19
C ARG A 103 -15.12 -6.75 12.50
N LEU A 104 -15.40 -7.23 11.31
CA LEU A 104 -14.54 -8.11 10.53
C LEU A 104 -14.09 -7.43 9.24
N ALA A 105 -12.79 -7.41 8.99
CA ALA A 105 -12.21 -7.10 7.70
C ALA A 105 -11.35 -8.28 7.23
N CYS A 106 -11.79 -8.95 6.18
CA CYS A 106 -11.09 -10.04 5.52
C CYS A 106 -11.12 -9.82 4.00
N ARG A 107 -10.46 -10.68 3.23
CA ARG A 107 -10.37 -10.54 1.76
C ARG A 107 -11.76 -10.46 1.10
N SER A 108 -12.69 -11.31 1.52
CA SER A 108 -14.08 -11.34 1.04
C SER A 108 -14.93 -10.18 1.55
N SER A 109 -14.57 -9.59 2.70
CA SER A 109 -15.34 -8.55 3.41
C SER A 109 -14.53 -7.25 3.60
N CYS A 110 -13.72 -6.87 2.60
CA CYS A 110 -12.94 -5.64 2.66
C CYS A 110 -13.75 -4.45 2.09
N PRO A 111 -13.86 -3.32 2.82
CA PRO A 111 -14.54 -2.11 2.34
C PRO A 111 -13.86 -1.47 1.13
N VAL A 112 -12.53 -1.66 0.96
CA VAL A 112 -11.74 -0.96 -0.06
C VAL A 112 -10.99 -1.96 -0.96
N ALA A 113 -11.28 -1.93 -2.27
CA ALA A 113 -10.88 -2.99 -3.20
C ALA A 113 -9.36 -3.21 -3.35
N TRP A 114 -8.55 -2.16 -3.25
CA TRP A 114 -7.08 -2.22 -3.38
C TRP A 114 -6.34 -2.96 -2.26
N TYR A 115 -6.93 -3.12 -1.07
CA TYR A 115 -6.31 -3.87 0.03
C TYR A 115 -6.62 -5.37 -0.02
N LYS A 116 -7.52 -5.81 -0.92
CA LYS A 116 -7.99 -7.21 -0.97
C LYS A 116 -6.88 -8.22 -1.22
N ASP A 117 -5.87 -7.88 -2.00
CA ASP A 117 -4.78 -8.81 -2.34
C ASP A 117 -3.81 -9.03 -1.17
N LYS A 118 -3.79 -8.13 -0.19
CA LYS A 118 -2.98 -8.24 1.03
C LYS A 118 -3.78 -8.76 2.25
N LEU A 119 -5.04 -9.14 2.04
CA LEU A 119 -5.92 -9.71 3.06
C LEU A 119 -6.13 -11.20 2.80
N TRP A 120 -6.44 -11.96 3.84
CA TRP A 120 -6.82 -13.37 3.72
C TRP A 120 -8.19 -13.63 4.35
N ASP A 121 -8.82 -14.76 4.00
CA ASP A 121 -10.11 -15.16 4.54
C ASP A 121 -9.93 -16.24 5.62
N PRO A 122 -10.54 -16.08 6.80
CA PRO A 122 -10.50 -17.09 7.86
C PRO A 122 -11.26 -18.35 7.43
N GLU A 123 -10.72 -19.52 7.78
CA GLU A 123 -11.38 -20.79 7.51
C GLU A 123 -12.44 -21.07 8.58
N LEU A 124 -13.68 -21.25 8.10
CA LEU A 124 -14.87 -21.53 8.91
C LEU A 124 -15.22 -23.03 8.94
N GLN A 125 -14.57 -23.85 8.11
CA GLN A 125 -14.89 -25.28 7.93
C GLN A 125 -13.69 -26.14 8.33
N GLY A 126 -13.55 -26.40 9.64
CA GLY A 126 -12.52 -27.26 10.22
C GLY A 126 -12.87 -27.66 11.66
N ASN A 127 -12.12 -28.62 12.24
CA ASN A 127 -12.33 -29.09 13.63
C ASN A 127 -12.02 -28.02 14.69
N LEU A 128 -11.28 -26.97 14.32
CA LEU A 128 -11.01 -25.76 15.12
C LEU A 128 -11.16 -24.57 14.17
N SER A 129 -12.13 -23.69 14.40
CA SER A 129 -12.27 -22.50 13.55
C SER A 129 -11.16 -21.50 13.87
N THR A 130 -10.72 -20.72 12.88
CA THR A 130 -9.70 -19.67 13.12
C THR A 130 -10.13 -18.71 14.24
N PHE A 131 -11.44 -18.49 14.38
CA PHE A 131 -12.02 -17.67 15.44
C PHE A 131 -11.92 -18.30 16.83
N ASP A 132 -12.04 -19.63 16.93
CA ASP A 132 -11.85 -20.34 18.20
C ASP A 132 -10.39 -20.24 18.66
N LEU A 133 -9.43 -20.34 17.73
CA LEU A 133 -8.01 -20.16 18.01
C LEU A 133 -7.70 -18.74 18.52
N LEU A 134 -8.32 -17.71 17.92
CA LEU A 134 -8.18 -16.33 18.39
C LEU A 134 -8.77 -16.16 19.80
N LYS A 135 -9.93 -16.75 20.07
CA LYS A 135 -10.57 -16.72 21.39
C LYS A 135 -9.73 -17.43 22.45
N GLU A 136 -9.17 -18.58 22.12
CA GLU A 136 -8.22 -19.29 22.97
C GLU A 136 -6.95 -18.46 23.22
N ALA A 137 -6.37 -17.84 22.19
CA ALA A 137 -5.18 -17.00 22.34
C ALA A 137 -5.43 -15.81 23.28
N VAL A 138 -6.54 -15.08 23.07
CA VAL A 138 -6.91 -13.94 23.92
C VAL A 138 -7.24 -14.37 25.34
N SER A 139 -7.92 -15.51 25.54
CA SER A 139 -8.21 -16.03 26.89
C SER A 139 -6.98 -16.53 27.64
N ARG A 140 -5.95 -17.04 26.96
CA ARG A 140 -4.65 -17.39 27.58
C ARG A 140 -3.90 -16.15 28.07
N ASN A 141 -4.22 -14.97 27.53
CA ASN A 141 -3.70 -13.67 27.93
C ASN A 141 -2.17 -13.64 28.10
N ARG A 142 -1.43 -14.21 27.15
CA ARG A 142 0.04 -14.23 27.19
C ARG A 142 0.65 -12.83 27.10
N LEU A 143 -0.09 -11.88 26.53
CA LEU A 143 0.24 -10.47 26.42
C LEU A 143 0.07 -9.70 27.75
N GLY A 144 -0.45 -10.34 28.81
CA GLY A 144 -0.57 -9.70 30.13
C GLY A 144 -1.55 -8.53 30.17
N LEU A 145 -2.58 -8.54 29.30
CA LEU A 145 -3.59 -7.50 29.24
C LEU A 145 -4.32 -7.38 30.59
N VAL A 146 -4.49 -6.15 31.08
CA VAL A 146 -5.18 -5.86 32.34
C VAL A 146 -6.66 -6.19 32.19
N ALA A 147 -7.07 -7.33 32.73
CA ALA A 147 -8.46 -7.77 32.69
C ALA A 147 -9.26 -7.20 33.86
N GLU A 148 -10.30 -6.41 33.58
CA GLU A 148 -11.27 -6.02 34.59
C GLU A 148 -12.11 -7.25 34.97
N ARG A 149 -12.03 -7.68 36.24
CA ARG A 149 -12.88 -8.75 36.77
C ARG A 149 -14.34 -8.30 36.74
N SER A 150 -15.19 -9.09 36.08
CA SER A 150 -16.63 -8.85 36.04
C SER A 150 -17.24 -8.91 37.45
N VAL A 151 -17.98 -7.87 37.79
CA VAL A 151 -19.07 -7.98 38.78
C VAL A 151 -20.18 -8.79 38.07
N PRO A 152 -20.65 -9.91 38.64
CA PRO A 152 -21.72 -10.69 38.02
C PRO A 152 -23.02 -9.86 38.00
N GLU A 153 -23.37 -9.37 36.82
CA GLU A 153 -24.66 -8.73 36.56
C GLU A 153 -25.73 -9.82 36.51
N ALA A 154 -26.78 -9.66 37.33
CA ALA A 154 -27.80 -10.67 37.57
C ALA A 154 -28.48 -11.16 36.26
N PRO A 155 -28.76 -12.47 36.13
CA PRO A 155 -29.33 -13.03 34.91
C PRO A 155 -30.74 -12.48 34.67
N ARG A 156 -30.93 -11.79 33.55
CA ARG A 156 -32.26 -11.54 32.98
C ARG A 156 -32.87 -12.89 32.61
N ALA A 157 -34.02 -13.17 33.23
CA ALA A 157 -34.79 -14.40 33.04
C ALA A 157 -35.15 -14.60 31.55
N VAL A 158 -34.61 -15.67 30.97
CA VAL A 158 -35.07 -16.26 29.71
C VAL A 158 -36.21 -17.20 30.05
N ALA A 159 -37.39 -16.96 29.47
CA ALA A 159 -38.55 -17.84 29.59
C ALA A 159 -38.28 -19.21 28.93
N PRO A 160 -38.81 -20.31 29.47
CA PRO A 160 -38.48 -21.67 29.01
C PRO A 160 -39.20 -22.07 27.71
N PRO A 161 -38.71 -23.11 27.00
CA PRO A 161 -39.33 -23.62 25.79
C PRO A 161 -40.51 -24.54 26.14
N VAL A 162 -41.62 -24.41 25.43
CA VAL A 162 -42.76 -25.32 25.55
C VAL A 162 -42.70 -26.36 24.43
N VAL A 163 -42.58 -27.61 24.87
CA VAL A 163 -42.58 -28.84 24.07
C VAL A 163 -44.01 -29.12 23.60
N VAL A 164 -44.15 -29.54 22.34
CA VAL A 164 -45.42 -29.91 21.71
C VAL A 164 -45.91 -31.26 22.26
N SER A 165 -47.16 -31.32 22.69
CA SER A 165 -47.91 -32.57 22.88
C SER A 165 -49.41 -32.30 22.68
N GLU A 166 -49.98 -32.85 21.62
CA GLU A 166 -51.41 -33.16 21.47
C GLU A 166 -51.61 -34.65 21.84
N PRO A 167 -52.83 -35.19 22.14
CA PRO A 167 -54.15 -34.69 21.74
C PRO A 167 -55.29 -34.81 22.79
N ALA A 168 -56.47 -34.37 22.34
CA ALA A 168 -57.82 -34.77 22.74
C ALA A 168 -58.46 -34.10 23.98
N SER A 169 -59.40 -33.17 23.72
CA SER A 169 -60.84 -33.35 24.02
C SER A 169 -61.61 -32.05 23.68
N ALA A 170 -62.82 -32.21 23.12
CA ALA A 170 -63.74 -31.16 22.66
C ALA A 170 -64.37 -30.35 23.83
N PRO A 171 -65.33 -29.40 23.65
CA PRO A 171 -65.85 -28.74 22.45
C PRO A 171 -65.91 -27.19 22.52
N VAL A 172 -66.06 -26.59 21.32
CA VAL A 172 -66.67 -25.29 20.95
C VAL A 172 -67.06 -24.32 22.08
N ARG A 173 -66.42 -23.15 22.10
CA ARG A 173 -67.08 -21.85 22.38
C ARG A 173 -66.52 -20.74 21.50
N SER A 174 -67.41 -20.09 20.77
CA SER A 174 -67.19 -18.86 20.01
C SER A 174 -66.53 -17.78 20.87
N GLY A 175 -65.34 -17.33 20.46
CA GLY A 175 -64.63 -16.18 21.01
C GLY A 175 -64.43 -15.07 19.96
N PRO A 176 -64.25 -13.80 20.38
CA PRO A 176 -64.59 -12.61 19.59
C PRO A 176 -63.57 -12.29 18.49
N ALA A 177 -63.93 -11.34 17.61
CA ALA A 177 -63.21 -10.85 16.42
C ALA A 177 -61.70 -10.46 16.57
N PHE A 178 -61.12 -10.60 17.77
CA PHE A 178 -59.71 -10.40 18.10
C PHE A 178 -58.77 -11.37 17.35
N ASN A 179 -59.24 -12.59 17.03
CA ASN A 179 -58.45 -13.62 16.33
C ASN A 179 -58.23 -13.31 14.83
N ARG A 180 -59.11 -12.52 14.21
CA ARG A 180 -59.03 -12.18 12.76
C ARG A 180 -57.87 -11.24 12.44
N LYS A 181 -57.61 -10.25 13.30
CA LYS A 181 -56.51 -9.29 13.12
C LYS A 181 -55.14 -9.96 13.31
N TYR A 182 -55.03 -10.86 14.29
CA TYR A 182 -53.82 -11.63 14.53
C TYR A 182 -53.53 -12.62 13.39
N ARG A 183 -54.56 -13.33 12.91
CA ARG A 183 -54.44 -14.21 11.73
C ARG A 183 -54.02 -13.44 10.47
N ARG A 184 -54.63 -12.29 10.19
CA ARG A 184 -54.22 -11.41 9.07
C ARG A 184 -52.77 -10.95 9.21
N ARG A 185 -52.34 -10.53 10.41
CA ARG A 185 -50.95 -10.11 10.64
C ARG A 185 -49.95 -11.25 10.41
N LEU A 186 -50.31 -12.49 10.75
CA LEU A 186 -49.50 -13.67 10.47
C LEU A 186 -49.46 -14.02 8.98
N GLU A 187 -50.59 -13.89 8.27
CA GLU A 187 -50.66 -14.04 6.81
C GLU A 187 -49.83 -12.96 6.10
N ASP A 188 -49.91 -11.71 6.54
CA ASP A 188 -49.11 -10.60 6.02
C ASP A 188 -47.60 -10.82 6.27
N LEU A 189 -47.21 -11.26 7.47
CA LEU A 189 -45.82 -11.61 7.78
C LEU A 189 -45.32 -12.78 6.92
N ARG A 190 -46.15 -13.80 6.72
CA ARG A 190 -45.83 -14.93 5.85
C ARG A 190 -45.67 -14.51 4.40
N GLY A 191 -46.57 -13.65 3.90
CA GLY A 191 -46.48 -13.07 2.56
C GLY A 191 -45.23 -12.22 2.38
N LYS A 192 -44.84 -11.45 3.40
CA LYS A 192 -43.56 -10.70 3.42
C LYS A 192 -42.37 -11.64 3.34
N HIS A 193 -42.31 -12.67 4.17
CA HIS A 193 -41.22 -13.65 4.13
C HIS A 193 -41.18 -14.43 2.80
N GLU A 194 -42.33 -14.73 2.21
CA GLU A 194 -42.38 -15.38 0.90
C GLU A 194 -41.84 -14.47 -0.21
N LEU A 195 -42.16 -13.17 -0.18
CA LEU A 195 -41.60 -12.17 -1.09
C LEU A 195 -40.09 -11.98 -0.86
N GLU A 196 -39.63 -11.94 0.38
CA GLU A 196 -38.20 -11.88 0.73
C GLU A 196 -37.45 -13.10 0.19
N LEU A 197 -37.99 -14.31 0.35
CA LEU A 197 -37.39 -15.52 -0.19
C LEU A 197 -37.36 -15.52 -1.73
N LYS A 198 -38.42 -15.05 -2.38
CA LYS A 198 -38.48 -14.93 -3.85
C LYS A 198 -37.46 -13.91 -4.36
N THR A 199 -37.40 -12.73 -3.76
CA THR A 199 -36.44 -11.68 -4.14
C THR A 199 -34.99 -12.09 -3.89
N LEU A 200 -34.73 -12.80 -2.78
CA LEU A 200 -33.42 -13.39 -2.51
C LEU A 200 -33.08 -14.49 -3.51
N GLY A 201 -34.03 -15.36 -3.85
CA GLY A 201 -33.87 -16.39 -4.87
C GLY A 201 -33.57 -15.83 -6.25
N GLU A 202 -34.29 -14.79 -6.68
CA GLU A 202 -34.01 -14.07 -7.93
C GLU A 202 -32.63 -13.41 -7.92
N ARG A 203 -32.23 -12.81 -6.79
CA ARG A 203 -30.90 -12.21 -6.64
C ARG A 203 -29.79 -13.25 -6.77
N LEU A 204 -29.96 -14.42 -6.14
CA LEU A 204 -29.00 -15.51 -6.25
C LEU A 204 -28.94 -16.07 -7.68
N LYS A 205 -30.08 -16.25 -8.35
CA LYS A 205 -30.13 -16.68 -9.76
C LYS A 205 -29.38 -15.71 -10.67
N ARG A 206 -29.64 -14.40 -10.56
CA ARG A 206 -28.92 -13.36 -11.34
C ARG A 206 -27.42 -13.37 -11.05
N ARG A 207 -27.03 -13.65 -9.81
CA ARG A 207 -25.60 -13.75 -9.43
C ARG A 207 -24.94 -14.99 -10.04
N VAL A 208 -25.64 -16.12 -10.11
CA VAL A 208 -25.15 -17.32 -10.79
C VAL A 208 -25.03 -17.08 -12.30
N GLU A 209 -26.06 -16.51 -12.94
CA GLU A 209 -26.03 -16.16 -14.37
C GLU A 209 -24.88 -15.18 -14.71
N MET A 210 -24.64 -14.18 -13.85
CA MET A 210 -23.49 -13.27 -13.99
C MET A 210 -22.16 -14.04 -13.93
N LEU A 211 -21.98 -14.90 -12.93
CA LEU A 211 -20.75 -15.69 -12.77
C LEU A 211 -20.54 -16.67 -13.94
N GLU A 212 -21.61 -17.27 -14.45
CA GLU A 212 -21.57 -18.13 -15.64
C GLU A 212 -21.16 -17.33 -16.88
N SER A 213 -21.72 -16.14 -17.08
CA SER A 213 -21.36 -15.25 -18.18
C SER A 213 -19.90 -14.79 -18.08
N GLU A 214 -19.42 -14.40 -16.90
CA GLU A 214 -18.02 -14.02 -16.67
C GLU A 214 -17.08 -15.20 -16.92
N HIS A 215 -17.46 -16.41 -16.48
CA HIS A 215 -16.67 -17.62 -16.73
C HIS A 215 -16.61 -17.93 -18.22
N GLN A 216 -17.74 -17.84 -18.93
CA GLN A 216 -17.80 -18.07 -20.37
C GLN A 216 -16.97 -17.06 -21.16
N GLU A 217 -16.98 -15.77 -20.76
CA GLU A 217 -16.14 -14.74 -21.37
C GLU A 217 -14.64 -15.01 -21.13
N ARG A 218 -14.25 -15.43 -19.91
CA ARG A 218 -12.87 -15.83 -19.61
C ARG A 218 -12.42 -17.03 -20.44
N MET A 219 -13.31 -18.01 -20.63
CA MET A 219 -13.02 -19.18 -21.46
C MET A 219 -12.85 -18.79 -22.94
N GLN A 220 -13.70 -17.94 -23.47
CA GLN A 220 -13.58 -17.41 -24.84
C GLN A 220 -12.27 -16.66 -25.05
N LYS A 221 -11.92 -15.74 -24.14
CA LYS A 221 -10.63 -15.01 -24.17
C LYS A 221 -9.43 -15.94 -24.15
N ARG A 222 -9.48 -16.99 -23.32
CA ARG A 222 -8.41 -18.00 -23.25
C ARG A 222 -8.30 -18.78 -24.57
N ASP A 223 -9.42 -19.17 -25.15
CA ASP A 223 -9.46 -19.92 -26.40
C ASP A 223 -8.98 -19.07 -27.59
N GLU A 224 -9.33 -17.78 -27.63
CA GLU A 224 -8.81 -16.80 -28.61
C GLU A 224 -7.29 -16.69 -28.53
N VAL A 225 -6.74 -16.50 -27.33
CA VAL A 225 -5.29 -16.43 -27.09
C VAL A 225 -4.62 -17.73 -27.53
N GLN A 226 -5.22 -18.89 -27.20
CA GLN A 226 -4.69 -20.19 -27.60
C GLN A 226 -4.70 -20.38 -29.13
N GLN A 227 -5.75 -19.92 -29.82
CA GLN A 227 -5.83 -19.94 -31.28
C GLN A 227 -4.79 -19.01 -31.90
N GLU A 228 -4.57 -17.83 -31.32
CA GLU A 228 -3.55 -16.90 -31.79
C GLU A 228 -2.14 -17.50 -31.66
N PHE A 229 -1.82 -18.10 -30.51
CA PHE A 229 -0.54 -18.79 -30.32
C PHE A 229 -0.35 -19.94 -31.31
N LYS A 230 -1.38 -20.77 -31.55
CA LYS A 230 -1.34 -21.83 -32.57
C LYS A 230 -1.08 -21.26 -33.97
N ARG A 231 -1.69 -20.14 -34.32
CA ARG A 231 -1.48 -19.45 -35.60
C ARG A 231 -0.06 -18.88 -35.73
N ARG A 232 0.49 -18.30 -34.65
CA ARG A 232 1.87 -17.83 -34.62
C ARG A 232 2.86 -18.98 -34.78
N LEU A 233 2.63 -20.10 -34.08
CA LEU A 233 3.48 -21.29 -34.17
C LEU A 233 3.44 -21.91 -35.57
N SER A 234 2.27 -22.00 -36.21
CA SER A 234 2.16 -22.54 -37.57
C SER A 234 2.83 -21.65 -38.60
N LYS A 235 2.73 -20.32 -38.47
CA LYS A 235 3.51 -19.37 -39.29
C LYS A 235 5.01 -19.56 -39.09
N SER A 236 5.48 -19.62 -37.84
CA SER A 236 6.90 -19.81 -37.55
C SER A 236 7.45 -21.12 -38.15
N ARG A 237 6.70 -22.22 -38.05
CA ARG A 237 7.09 -23.50 -38.65
C ARG A 237 7.14 -23.46 -40.18
N ARG A 238 6.22 -22.73 -40.83
CA ARG A 238 6.27 -22.53 -42.29
C ARG A 238 7.51 -21.75 -42.68
N ASN A 239 7.80 -20.66 -41.98
CA ASN A 239 8.99 -19.85 -42.23
C ASN A 239 10.27 -20.66 -42.04
N GLU A 240 10.33 -21.50 -41.00
CA GLU A 240 11.47 -22.39 -40.75
C GLU A 240 11.67 -23.40 -41.89
N LEU A 241 10.58 -24.01 -42.37
CA LEU A 241 10.62 -24.94 -43.49
C LEU A 241 11.04 -24.24 -44.80
N GLU A 242 10.51 -23.05 -45.07
CA GLU A 242 10.87 -22.24 -46.24
C GLU A 242 12.35 -21.85 -46.20
N LEU A 243 12.86 -21.47 -45.02
CA LEU A 243 14.26 -21.13 -44.82
C LEU A 243 15.17 -22.35 -45.00
N GLN A 244 14.80 -23.51 -44.46
CA GLN A 244 15.53 -24.77 -44.68
C GLN A 244 15.57 -25.12 -46.17
N GLN A 245 14.44 -25.04 -46.87
CA GLN A 245 14.42 -25.28 -48.32
C GLN A 245 15.25 -24.26 -49.09
N ALA A 246 15.29 -23.00 -48.67
CA ALA A 246 16.15 -22.00 -49.28
C ALA A 246 17.63 -22.32 -49.06
N VAL A 247 18.01 -22.71 -47.85
CA VAL A 247 19.39 -23.16 -47.53
C VAL A 247 19.78 -24.37 -48.37
N ASP A 248 18.92 -25.37 -48.49
CA ASP A 248 19.17 -26.57 -49.31
C ASP A 248 19.33 -26.20 -50.79
N ARG A 249 18.47 -25.31 -51.32
CA ARG A 249 18.60 -24.80 -52.69
C ARG A 249 19.93 -24.08 -52.89
N HIS A 250 20.34 -23.23 -51.95
CA HIS A 250 21.61 -22.53 -52.03
C HIS A 250 22.81 -23.48 -51.92
N GLN A 251 22.76 -24.49 -51.05
CA GLN A 251 23.81 -25.51 -50.97
C GLN A 251 23.92 -26.32 -52.26
N GLN A 252 22.81 -26.72 -52.88
CA GLN A 252 22.83 -27.41 -54.16
C GLN A 252 23.38 -26.52 -55.29
N GLN A 253 23.02 -25.23 -55.31
CA GLN A 253 23.60 -24.27 -56.23
C GLN A 253 25.11 -24.14 -56.02
N PHE A 254 25.55 -24.00 -54.77
CA PHE A 254 26.97 -23.88 -54.42
C PHE A 254 27.76 -25.13 -54.82
N ASN A 255 27.21 -26.33 -54.59
CA ASN A 255 27.84 -27.58 -54.98
C ASN A 255 27.95 -27.72 -56.50
N LYS A 256 26.90 -27.39 -57.26
CA LYS A 256 26.95 -27.38 -58.74
C LYS A 256 27.96 -26.37 -59.27
N ILE A 257 27.98 -25.18 -58.68
CA ILE A 257 28.95 -24.14 -59.02
C ILE A 257 30.37 -24.64 -58.74
N ARG A 258 30.59 -25.28 -57.59
CA ARG A 258 31.88 -25.86 -57.20
C ARG A 258 32.32 -26.99 -58.15
N GLU A 259 31.44 -27.91 -58.52
CA GLU A 259 31.73 -28.98 -59.50
C GLU A 259 32.10 -28.40 -60.88
N ASN A 260 31.31 -27.43 -61.36
CA ASN A 260 31.60 -26.73 -62.60
C ASN A 260 32.94 -25.97 -62.53
N TYR A 261 33.28 -25.39 -61.37
CA TYR A 261 34.57 -24.74 -61.14
C TYR A 261 35.73 -25.74 -61.11
N GLU A 262 35.58 -26.88 -60.44
CA GLU A 262 36.58 -27.95 -60.43
C GLU A 262 36.85 -28.49 -61.85
N ASP A 263 35.83 -28.54 -62.71
CA ASP A 263 35.97 -28.99 -64.10
C ASP A 263 36.48 -27.92 -65.07
N THR A 264 36.28 -26.64 -64.79
CA THR A 264 36.83 -25.52 -65.58
C THR A 264 38.29 -25.23 -65.19
N LEU A 265 38.64 -25.34 -63.91
CA LEU A 265 40.04 -25.25 -63.43
C LEU A 265 40.93 -26.35 -64.02
N LYS A 266 40.39 -27.55 -64.26
CA LYS A 266 41.09 -28.62 -64.99
C LYS A 266 41.35 -28.27 -66.46
N LYS A 267 40.65 -27.28 -67.04
CA LYS A 267 40.61 -27.03 -68.50
C LYS A 267 41.31 -25.75 -68.98
N GLY A 268 41.68 -24.78 -68.15
CA GLY A 268 42.39 -23.59 -68.65
C GLY A 268 42.91 -22.63 -67.59
N SER A 269 44.21 -22.30 -67.63
CA SER A 269 44.88 -21.46 -66.63
C SER A 269 45.12 -19.99 -67.03
N ALA A 270 44.97 -19.61 -68.30
CA ALA A 270 45.36 -18.27 -68.78
C ALA A 270 44.20 -17.33 -69.20
N SER A 271 43.09 -17.87 -69.76
CA SER A 271 41.85 -17.08 -70.01
C SER A 271 41.09 -16.77 -68.72
N TYR A 272 41.41 -17.51 -67.65
CA TYR A 272 40.70 -17.54 -66.38
C TYR A 272 40.91 -16.29 -65.52
N SER A 273 42.09 -15.65 -65.60
CA SER A 273 42.34 -14.43 -64.82
C SER A 273 41.47 -13.26 -65.28
N ALA A 274 41.25 -13.13 -66.59
CA ALA A 274 40.42 -12.06 -67.14
C ALA A 274 38.93 -12.28 -66.84
N GLU A 275 38.44 -13.51 -66.92
CA GLU A 275 37.05 -13.84 -66.55
C GLU A 275 36.80 -13.70 -65.04
N LEU A 276 37.78 -14.05 -64.18
CA LEU A 276 37.71 -13.83 -62.74
C LEU A 276 37.62 -12.35 -62.36
N GLU A 277 38.33 -11.50 -63.10
CA GLU A 277 38.37 -10.06 -62.82
C GLU A 277 37.03 -9.41 -63.18
N VAL A 278 36.44 -9.77 -64.31
CA VAL A 278 35.08 -9.36 -64.70
C VAL A 278 34.02 -9.86 -63.71
N LEU A 279 34.11 -11.12 -63.29
CA LEU A 279 33.16 -11.69 -62.36
C LEU A 279 33.29 -11.05 -60.96
N ARG A 280 34.52 -10.74 -60.53
CA ARG A 280 34.78 -10.03 -59.28
C ARG A 280 34.21 -8.61 -59.31
N GLU A 281 34.37 -7.89 -60.42
CA GLU A 281 33.74 -6.59 -60.62
C GLU A 281 32.22 -6.71 -60.54
N GLN A 282 31.60 -7.64 -61.25
CA GLN A 282 30.16 -7.86 -61.24
C GLN A 282 29.61 -8.21 -59.84
N PHE A 283 30.29 -9.10 -59.10
CA PHE A 283 29.92 -9.39 -57.72
C PHE A 283 30.10 -8.18 -56.81
N SER A 284 31.15 -7.38 -57.02
CA SER A 284 31.38 -6.18 -56.22
C SER A 284 30.31 -5.11 -56.49
N THR A 285 29.86 -4.94 -57.74
CA THR A 285 28.80 -4.00 -58.08
C THR A 285 27.46 -4.47 -57.54
N GLU A 286 27.13 -5.76 -57.67
CA GLU A 286 25.87 -6.31 -57.14
C GLU A 286 25.83 -6.26 -55.61
N LEU A 287 26.96 -6.54 -54.95
CA LEU A 287 27.07 -6.41 -53.50
C LEU A 287 26.92 -4.95 -53.05
N ASN A 288 27.55 -4.02 -53.75
CA ASN A 288 27.45 -2.60 -53.47
C ASN A 288 26.03 -2.06 -53.69
N GLU A 289 25.33 -2.49 -54.75
CA GLU A 289 23.94 -2.13 -54.99
C GLU A 289 23.01 -2.66 -53.89
N ARG A 290 23.20 -3.91 -53.45
CA ARG A 290 22.43 -4.47 -52.33
C ARG A 290 22.71 -3.76 -51.01
N LEU A 291 23.97 -3.44 -50.74
CA LEU A 291 24.35 -2.66 -49.55
C LEU A 291 23.76 -1.25 -49.60
N ALA A 292 23.75 -0.61 -50.78
CA ALA A 292 23.14 0.71 -50.97
C ALA A 292 21.62 0.67 -50.75
N GLN A 293 20.93 -0.33 -51.29
CA GLN A 293 19.49 -0.53 -51.08
C GLN A 293 19.15 -0.74 -49.59
N GLN A 294 19.92 -1.58 -48.88
CA GLN A 294 19.73 -1.79 -47.45
C GLN A 294 20.04 -0.52 -46.63
N ALA A 295 21.06 0.24 -47.02
CA ALA A 295 21.39 1.50 -46.38
C ALA A 295 20.25 2.52 -46.56
N GLU A 296 19.68 2.61 -47.75
CA GLU A 296 18.54 3.49 -48.06
C GLU A 296 17.29 3.08 -47.27
N GLU A 297 16.94 1.79 -47.22
CA GLU A 297 15.81 1.29 -46.43
C GLU A 297 15.97 1.59 -44.93
N LEU A 298 17.18 1.39 -44.38
CA LEU A 298 17.46 1.72 -42.99
C LEU A 298 17.39 3.23 -42.75
N GLN A 299 17.87 4.04 -43.69
CA GLN A 299 17.81 5.49 -43.62
C GLN A 299 16.37 6.00 -43.62
N GLU A 300 15.49 5.44 -44.46
CA GLU A 300 14.06 5.73 -44.45
C GLU A 300 13.40 5.34 -43.13
N ARG A 301 13.77 4.18 -42.56
CA ARG A 301 13.26 3.76 -41.25
C ARG A 301 13.72 4.70 -40.13
N ILE A 302 14.95 5.20 -40.18
CA ILE A 302 15.47 6.18 -39.22
C ILE A 302 14.70 7.49 -39.37
N SER A 303 14.56 8.02 -40.58
CA SER A 303 13.85 9.30 -40.80
C SER A 303 12.39 9.25 -40.35
N MET A 304 11.70 8.13 -40.57
CA MET A 304 10.34 7.91 -40.04
C MET A 304 10.30 7.91 -38.51
N ARG A 305 11.29 7.32 -37.84
CA ARG A 305 11.38 7.32 -36.38
C ARG A 305 11.75 8.68 -35.81
N GLU A 306 12.62 9.42 -36.47
CA GLU A 306 12.96 10.79 -36.10
C GLU A 306 11.73 11.71 -36.18
N ALA A 307 10.92 11.58 -37.22
CA ALA A 307 9.64 12.30 -37.33
C ALA A 307 8.66 11.93 -36.21
N GLU A 308 8.54 10.64 -35.86
CA GLU A 308 7.70 10.18 -34.74
C GLU A 308 8.19 10.75 -33.40
N LEU A 309 9.51 10.77 -33.18
CA LEU A 309 10.11 11.35 -31.98
C LEU A 309 9.86 12.85 -31.89
N HIS A 310 9.96 13.58 -33.00
CA HIS A 310 9.65 15.01 -33.05
C HIS A 310 8.20 15.28 -32.65
N TYR A 311 7.25 14.56 -33.25
CA TYR A 311 5.82 14.70 -32.94
C TYR A 311 5.52 14.38 -31.47
N ARG A 312 6.13 13.33 -30.90
CA ARG A 312 6.01 13.03 -29.47
C ARG A 312 6.63 14.10 -28.59
N GLY A 313 7.75 14.69 -29.00
CA GLY A 313 8.38 15.80 -28.31
C GLY A 313 7.46 17.01 -28.20
N GLU A 314 6.81 17.40 -29.32
CA GLU A 314 5.83 18.48 -29.35
C GLU A 314 4.61 18.18 -28.46
N GLN A 315 4.09 16.95 -28.51
CA GLN A 315 2.97 16.54 -27.67
C GLN A 315 3.33 16.59 -26.17
N ILE A 316 4.52 16.13 -25.80
CA ILE A 316 5.02 16.22 -24.42
C ILE A 316 5.19 17.68 -24.00
N GLY A 317 5.67 18.55 -24.91
CA GLY A 317 5.78 19.99 -24.66
C GLY A 317 4.44 20.63 -24.34
N SER A 318 3.44 20.41 -25.20
CA SER A 318 2.07 20.92 -25.00
C SER A 318 1.44 20.41 -23.70
N LEU A 319 1.56 19.11 -23.40
CA LEU A 319 1.04 18.55 -22.15
C LEU A 319 1.75 19.12 -20.91
N ARG A 320 3.06 19.40 -20.98
CA ARG A 320 3.79 20.03 -19.88
C ARG A 320 3.33 21.46 -19.64
N GLU A 321 3.05 22.21 -20.70
CA GLU A 321 2.49 23.56 -20.60
C GLU A 321 1.09 23.54 -19.98
N GLU A 322 0.22 22.63 -20.39
CA GLU A 322 -1.11 22.45 -19.79
C GLU A 322 -1.00 22.10 -18.30
N VAL A 323 -0.12 21.17 -17.92
CA VAL A 323 0.11 20.83 -16.51
C VAL A 323 0.60 22.04 -15.71
N ALA A 324 1.49 22.86 -16.29
CA ALA A 324 1.98 24.07 -15.64
C ALA A 324 0.86 25.10 -15.46
N GLN A 325 0.00 25.28 -16.46
CA GLN A 325 -1.17 26.16 -16.39
C GLN A 325 -2.17 25.69 -15.32
N LEU A 326 -2.54 24.40 -15.34
CA LEU A 326 -3.46 23.81 -14.36
C LEU A 326 -2.93 23.92 -12.92
N LYS A 327 -1.63 23.73 -12.72
CA LYS A 327 -1.01 23.94 -11.39
C LYS A 327 -1.10 25.39 -10.94
N LYS A 328 -0.88 26.35 -11.85
CA LYS A 328 -0.99 27.79 -11.56
C LYS A 328 -2.44 28.17 -11.24
N GLU A 329 -3.41 27.61 -11.95
CA GLU A 329 -4.84 27.79 -11.67
C GLU A 329 -5.24 27.17 -10.32
N GLN A 330 -4.80 25.95 -10.02
CA GLN A 330 -5.05 25.34 -8.72
C GLN A 330 -4.47 26.18 -7.59
N GLN A 331 -3.25 26.69 -7.76
CA GLN A 331 -2.61 27.53 -6.75
C GLN A 331 -3.34 28.87 -6.58
N SER A 332 -3.88 29.47 -7.63
CA SER A 332 -4.66 30.71 -7.54
C SER A 332 -6.00 30.46 -6.86
N LEU A 333 -6.69 29.36 -7.18
CA LEU A 333 -7.95 28.97 -6.55
C LEU A 333 -7.77 28.66 -5.07
N LEU A 334 -6.73 27.92 -4.69
CA LEU A 334 -6.42 27.62 -3.29
C LEU A 334 -6.14 28.88 -2.47
N LYS A 335 -5.38 29.84 -3.02
CA LYS A 335 -5.13 31.13 -2.35
C LYS A 335 -6.42 31.94 -2.18
N ASN A 336 -7.29 31.93 -3.19
CA ASN A 336 -8.54 32.70 -3.16
C ASN A 336 -9.58 32.10 -2.19
N ASP A 337 -9.73 30.78 -2.16
CA ASP A 337 -10.76 30.11 -1.33
C ASP A 337 -10.36 30.08 0.15
N SER A 338 -9.10 29.74 0.45
CA SER A 338 -8.60 29.71 1.83
C SER A 338 -8.63 31.08 2.51
N GLY A 339 -8.23 32.15 1.80
CA GLY A 339 -8.29 33.51 2.34
C GLY A 339 -9.71 33.99 2.63
N GLN A 340 -10.67 33.70 1.74
CA GLN A 340 -12.07 34.10 1.93
C GLN A 340 -12.74 33.37 3.09
N VAL A 341 -12.45 32.08 3.27
CA VAL A 341 -13.00 31.30 4.39
C VAL A 341 -12.43 31.81 5.73
N LEU A 342 -11.12 32.05 5.81
CA LEU A 342 -10.47 32.56 7.02
C LEU A 342 -10.95 33.97 7.38
N GLN A 343 -11.20 34.81 6.37
CA GLN A 343 -11.75 36.15 6.56
C GLN A 343 -13.19 36.08 7.09
N ARG A 344 -14.07 35.25 6.51
CA ARG A 344 -15.44 35.03 7.02
C ARG A 344 -15.46 34.52 8.46
N MET A 345 -14.55 33.63 8.82
CA MET A 345 -14.41 33.14 10.19
C MET A 345 -14.07 34.28 11.15
N THR A 346 -13.14 35.16 10.76
CA THR A 346 -12.73 36.31 11.56
C THR A 346 -13.84 37.35 11.69
N ASP A 347 -14.56 37.65 10.60
CA ASP A 347 -15.74 38.53 10.60
C ASP A 347 -16.87 37.99 11.49
N SER A 348 -16.93 36.66 11.65
CA SER A 348 -17.87 35.98 12.57
C SER A 348 -17.38 35.95 14.03
N GLY A 349 -16.26 36.62 14.34
CA GLY A 349 -15.71 36.73 15.69
C GLY A 349 -14.78 35.57 16.11
N ILE A 350 -14.37 34.70 15.19
CA ILE A 350 -13.43 33.61 15.49
C ILE A 350 -12.01 34.18 15.50
N THR A 351 -11.28 33.96 16.61
CA THR A 351 -9.86 34.35 16.73
C THR A 351 -8.98 33.10 16.71
N PHE A 352 -7.91 33.12 15.91
CA PHE A 352 -6.98 32.00 15.81
C PHE A 352 -5.84 32.16 16.80
N VAL A 353 -5.69 31.19 17.71
CA VAL A 353 -4.64 31.18 18.73
C VAL A 353 -3.87 29.86 18.67
N ALA A 354 -2.55 29.96 18.55
CA ALA A 354 -1.63 28.82 18.60
C ALA A 354 -0.74 28.90 19.86
N TYR A 355 -0.41 27.74 20.41
CA TYR A 355 0.44 27.62 21.60
C TYR A 355 1.79 27.04 21.21
N HIS A 356 2.86 27.78 21.48
CA HIS A 356 4.21 27.32 21.24
C HIS A 356 5.12 27.61 22.44
N PRO A 357 6.08 26.73 22.76
CA PRO A 357 7.08 27.03 23.78
C PRO A 357 7.77 28.37 23.51
N GLY A 358 7.79 29.27 24.50
CA GLY A 358 8.40 30.60 24.35
C GLY A 358 7.45 31.71 23.90
N ILE A 359 6.25 31.37 23.40
CA ILE A 359 5.14 32.31 23.14
C ILE A 359 3.85 31.73 23.72
N GLU A 360 3.40 32.27 24.84
CA GLU A 360 2.22 31.75 25.55
C GLU A 360 0.93 31.86 24.73
N HIS A 361 0.73 32.95 23.99
CA HIS A 361 -0.46 33.14 23.15
C HIS A 361 -0.06 33.75 21.81
N LEU A 362 0.06 32.92 20.77
CA LEU A 362 0.30 33.40 19.41
C LEU A 362 -1.05 33.63 18.72
N VAL A 363 -1.48 34.89 18.68
CA VAL A 363 -2.67 35.29 17.92
C VAL A 363 -2.27 35.45 16.45
N LEU A 364 -2.92 34.70 15.56
CA LEU A 364 -2.65 34.71 14.12
C LEU A 364 -3.71 35.51 13.38
N THR A 365 -3.27 36.39 12.48
CA THR A 365 -4.18 37.04 11.52
C THR A 365 -4.48 36.12 10.33
N PRO A 366 -5.60 36.29 9.60
CA PRO A 366 -5.95 35.44 8.45
C PRO A 366 -4.87 35.33 7.38
N ALA A 367 -4.09 36.40 7.17
CA ALA A 367 -2.97 36.41 6.23
C ALA A 367 -1.77 35.58 6.74
N GLU A 368 -1.50 35.63 8.04
CA GLU A 368 -0.37 34.93 8.68
C GLU A 368 -0.62 33.43 8.87
N ILE A 369 -1.88 32.97 8.84
CA ILE A 369 -2.22 31.54 9.00
C ILE A 369 -1.61 30.71 7.87
N THR A 370 -1.63 31.21 6.64
CA THR A 370 -1.06 30.47 5.50
C THR A 370 0.45 30.30 5.64
N ASP A 371 1.15 31.37 6.06
CA ASP A 371 2.59 31.34 6.27
C ASP A 371 2.94 30.44 7.47
N TYR A 372 2.18 30.55 8.57
CA TYR A 372 2.31 29.70 9.75
C TYR A 372 2.12 28.21 9.42
N LEU A 373 1.13 27.84 8.61
CA LEU A 373 0.89 26.44 8.22
C LEU A 373 2.01 25.88 7.32
N SER A 374 2.69 26.74 6.55
CA SER A 374 3.78 26.30 5.68
C SER A 374 5.04 25.92 6.47
N ASN A 375 5.39 26.68 7.51
CA ASN A 375 6.44 26.34 8.46
C ASN A 375 6.18 26.97 9.85
N PRO A 376 5.52 26.23 10.77
CA PRO A 376 5.21 26.73 12.11
C PRO A 376 6.44 27.09 12.95
N ILE A 377 7.55 26.35 12.76
CA ILE A 377 8.76 26.50 13.57
C ILE A 377 9.47 27.80 13.20
N ALA A 378 9.66 28.07 11.90
CA ALA A 378 10.27 29.30 11.42
C ALA A 378 9.44 30.54 11.83
N PHE A 379 8.12 30.46 11.67
CA PHE A 379 7.21 31.56 12.03
C PHE A 379 7.30 31.91 13.52
N VAL A 380 7.34 30.90 14.39
CA VAL A 380 7.46 31.12 15.84
C VAL A 380 8.86 31.59 16.21
N ALA A 381 9.91 31.07 15.56
CA ALA A 381 11.29 31.51 15.78
C ALA A 381 11.44 33.01 15.47
N GLU A 382 10.91 33.48 14.34
CA GLU A 382 10.89 34.90 13.96
C GLU A 382 10.17 35.76 15.01
N ARG A 383 9.00 35.31 15.48
CA ARG A 383 8.25 35.97 16.57
C ARG A 383 9.01 35.97 17.89
N CYS A 384 9.81 34.94 18.15
CA CYS A 384 10.72 34.85 19.28
C CYS A 384 12.01 35.66 19.08
N GLY A 385 12.23 36.27 17.91
CA GLY A 385 13.42 37.05 17.58
C GLY A 385 14.70 36.21 17.49
N VAL A 386 14.59 34.94 17.10
CA VAL A 386 15.71 34.01 16.94
C VAL A 386 15.62 33.31 15.57
N ILE A 387 16.74 32.79 15.08
CA ILE A 387 16.75 31.98 13.85
C ILE A 387 16.08 30.60 14.09
N GLU A 388 15.59 29.98 13.03
CA GLU A 388 14.86 28.70 13.08
C GLU A 388 15.68 27.58 13.73
N GLU A 389 16.98 27.48 13.39
CA GLU A 389 17.89 26.47 13.94
C GLU A 389 18.08 26.64 15.45
N HIS A 390 18.31 27.87 15.91
CA HIS A 390 18.44 28.21 17.32
C HIS A 390 17.18 27.90 18.12
N TYR A 391 16.00 28.17 17.54
CA TYR A 391 14.73 27.84 18.17
C TYR A 391 14.51 26.32 18.26
N ARG A 392 14.94 25.54 17.27
CA ARG A 392 14.90 24.06 17.31
C ARG A 392 15.80 23.51 18.40
N GLU A 393 17.04 23.99 18.50
CA GLU A 393 17.98 23.56 19.53
C GLU A 393 17.48 23.90 20.93
N TRP A 394 16.98 25.12 21.11
CA TRP A 394 16.33 25.51 22.35
C TRP A 394 15.09 24.66 22.66
N MET A 395 14.27 24.31 21.66
CA MET A 395 13.10 23.46 21.87
C MET A 395 13.48 22.07 22.35
N MET A 396 14.59 21.51 21.87
CA MET A 396 15.14 20.24 22.35
C MET A 396 15.56 20.35 23.82
N HIS A 397 16.32 21.39 24.18
CA HIS A 397 16.68 21.68 25.59
C HIS A 397 15.44 21.91 26.47
N TYR A 398 14.47 22.65 25.99
CA TYR A 398 13.24 22.97 26.72
C TYR A 398 12.42 21.70 27.02
N ARG A 399 12.41 20.72 26.12
CA ARG A 399 11.72 19.43 26.32
C ARG A 399 12.51 18.51 27.24
N LEU A 400 13.84 18.47 27.09
CA LEU A 400 14.73 17.60 27.86
C LEU A 400 16.03 18.34 28.20
N PRO A 401 16.10 19.00 29.37
CA PRO A 401 17.27 19.81 29.73
C PRO A 401 18.38 18.91 30.30
N VAL A 402 19.14 18.30 29.39
CA VAL A 402 20.31 17.46 29.71
C VAL A 402 21.54 17.95 28.95
N CYS A 403 22.72 17.72 29.51
CA CYS A 403 23.98 18.08 28.87
C CYS A 403 24.18 17.29 27.58
N ARG A 404 24.35 18.00 26.46
CA ARG A 404 24.51 17.43 25.11
C ARG A 404 25.97 17.28 24.66
N HIS A 405 26.93 17.59 25.52
CA HIS A 405 28.35 17.41 25.21
C HIS A 405 28.64 15.93 24.88
N THR A 406 29.41 15.72 23.80
CA THR A 406 29.85 14.40 23.35
C THR A 406 31.34 14.22 23.61
N ASP A 407 31.67 13.19 24.37
CA ASP A 407 33.08 12.81 24.62
C ASP A 407 33.73 12.22 23.36
N GLU A 408 35.05 12.01 23.38
CA GLU A 408 35.85 11.41 22.28
C GLU A 408 35.31 10.05 21.79
N ALA A 409 34.55 9.33 22.61
CA ALA A 409 33.91 8.06 22.28
C ALA A 409 32.47 8.20 21.72
N GLY A 410 32.00 9.43 21.45
CA GLY A 410 30.65 9.72 20.95
C GLY A 410 29.53 9.54 21.98
N LYS A 411 29.87 9.40 23.28
CA LYS A 411 28.89 9.27 24.36
C LYS A 411 28.45 10.65 24.83
N VAL A 412 27.14 10.85 24.93
CA VAL A 412 26.55 12.08 25.50
C VAL A 412 26.66 12.06 27.02
N CYS A 413 27.06 13.19 27.61
CA CYS A 413 27.16 13.34 29.07
C CYS A 413 25.83 13.08 29.79
N GLY A 414 24.73 13.68 29.30
CA GLY A 414 23.38 13.43 29.79
C GLY A 414 23.07 13.96 31.20
N GLU A 415 23.98 14.72 31.82
CA GLU A 415 23.76 15.31 33.15
C GLU A 415 22.60 16.33 33.11
N PRO A 416 21.66 16.31 34.07
CA PRO A 416 20.54 17.26 34.08
C PRO A 416 21.05 18.69 34.28
N ILE A 417 20.51 19.62 33.49
CA ILE A 417 20.91 21.04 33.50
C ILE A 417 19.70 21.95 33.72
N ASP A 418 19.97 23.21 34.07
CA ASP A 418 18.90 24.19 34.31
C ASP A 418 18.14 24.52 33.02
N LYS A 419 16.81 24.42 33.09
CA LYS A 419 15.94 24.68 31.95
C LYS A 419 15.90 26.18 31.62
N VAL A 420 16.24 26.53 30.38
CA VAL A 420 16.11 27.90 29.88
C VAL A 420 14.70 28.11 29.34
N LEU A 421 13.93 29.00 29.97
CA LEU A 421 12.51 29.18 29.65
C LEU A 421 12.22 30.04 28.41
N LYS A 422 13.17 30.83 27.93
CA LYS A 422 12.99 31.72 26.77
C LYS A 422 14.06 31.46 25.71
N PRO A 423 13.69 31.33 24.42
CA PRO A 423 14.65 31.07 23.34
C PRO A 423 15.74 32.14 23.23
N LYS A 424 15.40 33.41 23.49
CA LYS A 424 16.35 34.54 23.44
C LYS A 424 17.52 34.44 24.42
N PHE A 425 17.37 33.66 25.49
CA PHE A 425 18.41 33.50 26.52
C PHE A 425 19.15 32.17 26.40
N PHE A 426 18.75 31.33 25.44
CA PHE A 426 19.48 30.12 25.13
C PHE A 426 20.70 30.45 24.29
N ARG A 427 21.81 29.76 24.55
CA ARG A 427 23.04 29.84 23.78
C ARG A 427 23.59 28.44 23.65
N HIS A 428 23.86 28.03 22.42
CA HIS A 428 24.53 26.77 22.13
C HIS A 428 25.91 26.72 22.82
N GLY A 429 26.26 25.60 23.43
CA GLY A 429 27.51 25.39 24.17
C GLY A 429 27.53 25.91 25.61
N GLU A 430 26.58 26.77 26.00
CA GLU A 430 26.47 27.31 27.37
C GLU A 430 25.20 26.83 28.07
N GLY A 431 24.05 26.94 27.38
CA GLY A 431 22.73 26.64 27.91
C GLY A 431 22.30 25.17 27.79
N ASP A 432 23.02 24.37 27.02
CA ASP A 432 22.81 22.94 26.76
C ASP A 432 23.93 22.06 27.35
N ARG A 433 24.79 22.64 28.20
CA ARG A 433 25.92 21.95 28.84
C ARG A 433 25.95 22.14 30.35
N CYS A 434 26.45 21.13 31.06
CA CYS A 434 26.63 21.20 32.51
C CYS A 434 27.84 22.06 32.86
N ARG A 435 27.99 22.44 34.14
CA ARG A 435 29.09 23.32 34.60
C ARG A 435 30.49 22.75 34.31
N ALA A 436 30.62 21.42 34.19
CA ALA A 436 31.87 20.77 33.82
C ALA A 436 32.21 20.90 32.32
N HIS A 437 31.20 21.04 31.45
CA HIS A 437 31.36 21.07 29.99
C HIS A 437 31.06 22.44 29.36
N GLN A 438 30.67 23.43 30.17
CA GLN A 438 30.56 24.84 29.75
C GLN A 438 31.93 25.38 29.34
N GLY A 439 32.08 25.78 28.06
CA GLY A 439 33.31 26.34 27.51
C GLY A 439 34.29 25.33 26.89
N GLN A 440 33.97 24.03 26.90
CA GLN A 440 34.67 23.06 26.05
C GLN A 440 34.17 23.19 24.60
N ARG A 441 34.96 22.86 23.58
CA ARG A 441 34.46 22.79 22.19
C ARG A 441 34.05 21.34 21.90
N ASP A 442 32.97 21.14 21.14
CA ASP A 442 32.67 19.79 20.70
C ASP A 442 33.74 19.34 19.70
N HIS A 443 34.16 18.08 19.78
CA HIS A 443 35.19 17.57 18.87
C HIS A 443 34.70 17.57 17.41
N LEU A 444 33.39 17.58 17.18
CA LEU A 444 32.81 17.67 15.84
C LEU A 444 33.08 19.03 15.16
N ASP A 445 33.18 20.13 15.92
CA ASP A 445 33.53 21.46 15.38
C ASP A 445 35.01 21.56 14.97
N LEU A 446 35.88 20.71 15.55
CA LEU A 446 37.30 20.66 15.19
C LEU A 446 37.53 19.98 13.83
N ALA A 447 36.62 19.10 13.38
CA ALA A 447 36.74 18.44 12.08
C ALA A 447 36.45 19.39 10.90
N ASP A 448 35.50 20.31 11.04
CA ASP A 448 35.20 21.31 10.00
C ASP A 448 36.27 22.41 9.90
N SER A 449 36.93 22.74 11.01
CA SER A 449 38.03 23.73 11.00
C SER A 449 39.33 23.25 10.32
N VAL A 450 39.48 21.94 10.08
CA VAL A 450 40.67 21.35 9.42
C VAL A 450 40.50 21.27 7.89
N GLN A 451 39.26 21.33 7.37
CA GLN A 451 39.03 21.31 5.91
C GLN A 451 39.28 22.67 5.23
N ASP A 452 39.09 23.79 5.92
CA ASP A 452 39.37 25.13 5.37
C ASP A 452 40.86 25.53 5.39
N ALA A 453 41.73 24.76 6.04
CA ALA A 453 43.17 25.03 6.08
C ALA A 453 43.98 24.34 4.96
N SER A 454 43.34 23.60 4.05
CA SER A 454 44.01 22.85 2.96
C SER A 454 43.83 23.47 1.56
N ILE A 455 43.39 24.73 1.48
CA ILE A 455 43.42 25.50 0.23
C ILE A 455 44.33 26.72 0.42
N HIS A 456 45.64 26.48 0.33
CA HIS A 456 46.61 27.49 -0.05
C HIS A 456 47.70 26.90 -0.93
#